data_AF-A0A661QH03-F1
#
_entry.id   AF-A0A661QH03-F1
#
_cell.length_a   1.000
_cell.length_b   1.000
_cell.length_c   1.000
_cell.angle_alpha   90.00
_cell.angle_beta   90.00
_cell.angle_gamma   90.00
#
_symmetry.space_group_name_H-M   'P 1'
#
loop_
_entity.id
_entity.type
_entity.pdbx_description
1 polymer ?
#
loop_
_entity_poly.entity_id
_entity_poly.type
_entity_poly.pdbx_seq_one_letter_code
_entity_poly.pdbx_strand_id
1 'polypeptide(L)'
;MTDRYTISVAPSAIPAQAHNLLNQIANLEAATAERFVYRLDSQTTYVSFEAGLVLPELFADWERLLPIPMPEAIHDQLAAWWDAYGQVRIYENVTIIEFGDDYALAEMKAVTPLEGVIIAEISPRLVIIPQEAVAPLTAALEQAGYTPKQTDKV
;
A
#
# COMPACT_ATOMS: atom_id res chain seq x y z
N MET A 1 -12.78 -8.02 31.86
CA MET A 1 -12.18 -8.63 30.67
C MET A 1 -11.50 -7.51 29.92
N THR A 2 -10.19 -7.37 30.06
CA THR A 2 -9.45 -6.35 29.31
C THR A 2 -9.44 -6.78 27.87
N ASP A 3 -9.94 -5.93 27.01
CA ASP A 3 -10.12 -6.21 25.60
C ASP A 3 -8.74 -6.24 24.91
N ARG A 4 -8.39 -7.38 24.30
CA ARG A 4 -7.00 -7.79 23.98
C ARG A 4 -6.30 -6.88 22.96
N TYR A 5 -7.08 -6.11 22.21
CA TYR A 5 -6.62 -5.26 21.11
C TYR A 5 -6.99 -3.79 21.31
N THR A 6 -7.26 -3.40 22.56
CA THR A 6 -7.58 -2.02 22.93
C THR A 6 -6.40 -1.33 23.58
N ILE A 7 -6.13 -0.12 23.13
CA ILE A 7 -5.09 0.76 23.65
C ILE A 7 -5.79 1.97 24.26
N SER A 8 -5.59 2.19 25.55
CA SER A 8 -6.20 3.31 26.26
C SER A 8 -5.12 4.24 26.78
N VAL A 9 -5.23 5.52 26.43
CA VAL A 9 -4.25 6.56 26.78
C VAL A 9 -4.96 7.81 27.27
N ALA A 10 -4.34 8.53 28.20
CA ALA A 10 -4.75 9.89 28.52
C ALA A 10 -4.25 10.83 27.40
N PRO A 11 -5.11 11.65 26.76
CA PRO A 11 -4.73 12.42 25.58
C PRO A 11 -3.58 13.41 25.82
N SER A 12 -3.49 13.97 27.01
CA SER A 12 -2.41 14.90 27.37
C SER A 12 -1.12 14.22 27.84
N ALA A 13 -1.15 12.90 28.06
CA ALA A 13 0.00 12.16 28.60
C ALA A 13 0.97 11.70 27.52
N ILE A 14 0.62 11.79 26.25
CA ILE A 14 1.44 11.38 25.13
C ILE A 14 1.56 12.51 24.10
N PRO A 15 2.67 12.59 23.35
CA PRO A 15 2.84 13.63 22.35
C PRO A 15 1.95 13.39 21.12
N ALA A 16 1.73 14.43 20.31
CA ALA A 16 0.94 14.32 19.08
C ALA A 16 1.46 13.23 18.12
N GLN A 17 2.78 13.01 18.07
CA GLN A 17 3.38 11.93 17.28
C GLN A 17 2.92 10.54 17.75
N ALA A 18 2.71 10.34 19.05
CA ALA A 18 2.19 9.09 19.58
C ALA A 18 0.74 8.85 19.14
N HIS A 19 -0.08 9.91 19.11
CA HIS A 19 -1.44 9.82 18.57
C HIS A 19 -1.43 9.49 17.07
N ASN A 20 -0.51 10.07 16.30
CA ASN A 20 -0.37 9.74 14.88
C ASN A 20 0.04 8.28 14.68
N LEU A 21 1.00 7.78 15.46
CA LEU A 21 1.41 6.37 15.44
C LEU A 21 0.21 5.44 15.72
N LEU A 22 -0.59 5.75 16.73
CA LEU A 22 -1.79 4.97 17.06
C LEU A 22 -2.83 5.00 15.93
N ASN A 23 -3.04 6.16 15.29
CA ASN A 23 -3.93 6.29 14.14
C ASN A 23 -3.46 5.53 12.89
N GLN A 24 -2.17 5.18 12.80
CA GLN A 24 -1.66 4.37 11.68
C GLN A 24 -2.01 2.88 11.80
N ILE A 25 -2.35 2.40 13.01
CA ILE A 25 -2.59 0.96 13.25
C ILE A 25 -3.94 0.67 13.90
N ALA A 26 -4.65 1.70 14.35
CA ALA A 26 -5.86 1.54 15.14
C ALA A 26 -6.88 2.64 14.84
N ASN A 27 -8.15 2.28 15.00
CA ASN A 27 -9.27 3.22 14.93
C ASN A 27 -9.54 3.82 16.31
N LEU A 28 -9.77 5.13 16.37
CA LEU A 28 -10.18 5.82 17.60
C LEU A 28 -11.68 5.58 17.83
N GLU A 29 -12.02 4.65 18.75
CA GLU A 29 -13.41 4.28 19.06
C GLU A 29 -14.07 5.27 20.03
N ALA A 30 -13.30 5.84 20.95
CA ALA A 30 -13.81 6.83 21.89
C ALA A 30 -12.79 7.93 22.16
N ALA A 31 -13.25 9.18 22.17
CA ALA A 31 -12.44 10.35 22.44
C ALA A 31 -13.11 11.23 23.50
N THR A 32 -12.60 11.20 24.73
CA THR A 32 -13.00 12.11 25.80
C THR A 32 -11.81 12.95 26.25
N ALA A 33 -12.05 14.02 27.01
CA ALA A 33 -10.99 14.88 27.54
C ALA A 33 -9.96 14.12 28.39
N GLU A 34 -10.40 13.06 29.08
CA GLU A 34 -9.55 12.28 30.00
C GLU A 34 -8.99 11.01 29.37
N ARG A 35 -9.58 10.54 28.27
CA ARG A 35 -9.27 9.22 27.73
C ARG A 35 -9.57 9.09 26.25
N PHE A 36 -8.56 8.66 25.50
CA PHE A 36 -8.74 8.11 24.16
C PHE A 36 -8.66 6.58 24.21
N VAL A 37 -9.52 5.93 23.43
CA VAL A 37 -9.58 4.48 23.30
C VAL A 37 -9.42 4.12 21.83
N TYR A 38 -8.32 3.45 21.54
CA TYR A 38 -7.97 2.97 20.21
C TYR A 38 -8.21 1.47 20.13
N ARG A 39 -8.65 1.02 18.97
CA ARG A 39 -8.85 -0.38 18.62
C ARG A 39 -7.94 -0.75 17.48
N LEU A 40 -7.06 -1.71 17.69
CA LEU A 40 -6.21 -2.23 16.62
C LEU A 40 -7.10 -2.70 15.44
N ASP A 41 -6.76 -2.26 14.23
CA ASP A 41 -7.57 -2.49 13.05
C ASP A 41 -6.71 -2.94 11.87
N SER A 42 -7.10 -4.03 11.21
CA SER A 42 -6.34 -4.61 10.12
C SER A 42 -6.31 -3.73 8.88
N GLN A 43 -7.43 -3.07 8.56
CA GLN A 43 -7.53 -2.27 7.34
C GLN A 43 -6.65 -1.02 7.46
N THR A 44 -6.76 -0.30 8.57
CA THR A 44 -5.92 0.87 8.87
C THR A 44 -4.44 0.49 8.90
N THR A 45 -4.09 -0.64 9.53
CA THR A 45 -2.70 -1.13 9.57
C THR A 45 -2.17 -1.46 8.18
N TYR A 46 -2.94 -2.17 7.34
CA TYR A 46 -2.52 -2.52 5.98
C TYR A 46 -2.34 -1.29 5.08
N VAL A 47 -3.22 -0.30 5.18
CA VAL A 47 -3.05 0.97 4.48
C VAL A 47 -1.76 1.66 4.88
N SER A 48 -1.40 1.63 6.17
CA SER A 48 -0.14 2.20 6.63
C SER A 48 1.07 1.41 6.14
N PHE A 49 1.01 0.08 6.07
CA PHE A 49 2.07 -0.73 5.47
C PHE A 49 2.26 -0.43 3.97
N GLU A 50 1.17 -0.29 3.21
CA GLU A 50 1.22 0.16 1.80
C GLU A 50 1.85 1.55 1.68
N ALA A 51 1.59 2.44 2.64
CA ALA A 51 2.17 3.78 2.69
C ALA A 51 3.65 3.81 3.16
N GLY A 52 4.26 2.64 3.40
CA GLY A 52 5.68 2.52 3.74
C GLY A 52 5.99 2.41 5.24
N LEU A 53 5.00 2.25 6.11
CA LEU A 53 5.24 1.92 7.51
C LEU A 53 5.93 0.55 7.61
N VAL A 54 7.06 0.48 8.32
CA VAL A 54 7.82 -0.76 8.51
C VAL A 54 7.65 -1.26 9.94
N LEU A 55 7.38 -2.56 10.12
CA LEU A 55 7.07 -3.14 11.43
C LEU A 55 8.16 -2.90 12.52
N PRO A 56 9.47 -3.06 12.26
CA PRO A 56 10.49 -2.79 13.28
C PRO A 56 10.55 -1.31 13.70
N GLU A 57 10.30 -0.40 12.76
CA GLU A 57 10.25 1.04 13.04
C GLU A 57 9.02 1.40 13.87
N LEU A 58 7.86 0.80 13.55
CA LEU A 58 6.64 0.92 14.36
C LEU A 58 6.90 0.52 15.82
N PHE A 59 7.58 -0.61 16.05
CA PHE A 59 7.89 -1.08 17.40
C PHE A 59 8.85 -0.14 18.14
N ALA A 60 9.91 0.31 17.47
CA ALA A 60 10.83 1.28 18.05
C ALA A 60 10.14 2.62 18.38
N ASP A 61 9.26 3.08 17.50
CA ASP A 61 8.49 4.31 17.71
C ASP A 61 7.47 4.17 18.83
N TRP A 62 6.85 3.01 18.99
CA TRP A 62 5.98 2.74 20.14
C TRP A 62 6.76 2.89 21.45
N GLU A 63 7.89 2.20 21.58
CA GLU A 63 8.73 2.27 22.80
C GLU A 63 9.23 3.68 23.10
N ARG A 64 9.53 4.46 22.05
CA ARG A 64 10.01 5.83 22.16
C ARG A 64 8.92 6.83 22.53
N LEU A 65 7.70 6.65 22.01
CA LEU A 65 6.63 7.65 22.07
C LEU A 65 5.58 7.36 23.14
N LEU A 66 5.33 6.09 23.46
CA LEU A 66 4.32 5.70 24.42
C LEU A 66 4.94 5.36 25.78
N PRO A 67 4.34 5.83 26.89
CA PRO A 67 4.80 5.52 28.25
C PRO A 67 4.39 4.10 28.69
N ILE A 68 3.69 3.35 27.83
CA ILE A 68 3.20 2.01 28.11
C ILE A 68 3.93 1.01 27.21
N PRO A 69 4.38 -0.14 27.74
CA PRO A 69 4.92 -1.19 26.90
C PRO A 69 3.83 -1.70 25.95
N MET A 70 4.22 -2.12 24.75
CA MET A 70 3.29 -2.72 23.80
C MET A 70 2.71 -4.01 24.40
N PRO A 71 1.38 -4.17 24.47
CA PRO A 71 0.78 -5.43 24.88
C PRO A 71 1.17 -6.57 23.92
N GLU A 72 1.55 -7.73 24.46
CA GLU A 72 1.98 -8.91 23.69
C GLU A 72 0.98 -9.29 22.59
N ALA A 73 -0.32 -9.28 22.90
CA ALA A 73 -1.36 -9.57 21.91
C ALA A 73 -1.35 -8.60 20.72
N ILE A 74 -1.05 -7.32 20.94
CA ILE A 74 -0.96 -6.31 19.88
C ILE A 74 0.30 -6.54 19.05
N HIS A 75 1.43 -6.79 19.71
CA HIS A 75 2.69 -7.12 19.05
C HIS A 75 2.52 -8.33 18.11
N ASP A 76 1.99 -9.44 18.62
CA ASP A 76 1.81 -10.67 17.86
C ASP A 76 0.85 -10.49 16.68
N GLN A 77 -0.22 -9.71 16.89
CA GLN A 77 -1.20 -9.43 15.83
C GLN A 77 -0.60 -8.58 14.71
N LEU A 78 0.20 -7.56 15.05
CA LEU A 78 0.90 -6.72 14.08
C LEU A 78 1.96 -7.52 13.30
N ALA A 79 2.70 -8.41 13.97
CA ALA A 79 3.65 -9.30 13.33
C ALA A 79 2.96 -10.28 12.36
N ALA A 80 1.86 -10.93 12.80
CA ALA A 80 1.09 -11.83 11.94
C ALA A 80 0.52 -11.10 10.71
N TRP A 81 0.04 -9.87 10.88
CA TRP A 81 -0.43 -9.03 9.79
C TRP A 81 0.68 -8.62 8.84
N TRP A 82 1.86 -8.25 9.35
CA TRP A 82 3.03 -7.94 8.54
C TRP A 82 3.49 -9.14 7.72
N ASP A 83 3.55 -10.32 8.32
CA ASP A 83 3.95 -11.55 7.63
C ASP A 83 2.97 -11.94 6.52
N ALA A 84 1.67 -11.70 6.72
CA ALA A 84 0.63 -11.93 5.72
C ALA A 84 0.55 -10.82 4.67
N TYR A 85 0.95 -9.61 5.03
CA TYR A 85 0.86 -8.43 4.20
C TYR A 85 1.74 -8.56 2.96
N GLY A 86 1.14 -8.29 1.78
CA GLY A 86 1.83 -8.38 0.50
C GLY A 86 2.12 -9.79 -0.02
N GLN A 87 1.67 -10.86 0.66
CA GLN A 87 1.78 -12.24 0.12
C GLN A 87 0.95 -12.44 -1.15
N VAL A 88 -0.19 -11.76 -1.24
CA VAL A 88 -1.07 -11.76 -2.40
C VAL A 88 -1.43 -10.32 -2.73
N ARG A 89 -1.26 -9.92 -3.99
CA ARG A 89 -1.71 -8.62 -4.51
C ARG A 89 -2.75 -8.86 -5.60
N ILE A 90 -3.90 -8.24 -5.46
CA ILE A 90 -4.96 -8.24 -6.47
C ILE A 90 -5.00 -6.85 -7.07
N TYR A 91 -4.73 -6.75 -8.37
CA TYR A 91 -4.82 -5.51 -9.11
C TYR A 91 -6.14 -5.50 -9.90
N GLU A 92 -7.01 -4.57 -9.57
CA GLU A 92 -8.24 -4.31 -10.32
C GLU A 92 -7.98 -3.21 -11.36
N ASN A 93 -8.77 -3.19 -12.44
CA ASN A 93 -8.71 -2.13 -13.46
C ASN A 93 -7.31 -1.97 -14.08
N VAL A 94 -6.68 -3.09 -14.43
CA VAL A 94 -5.42 -3.10 -15.17
C VAL A 94 -5.63 -3.48 -16.63
N THR A 95 -4.72 -3.03 -17.49
CA THR A 95 -4.68 -3.39 -18.91
C THR A 95 -3.42 -4.18 -19.21
N ILE A 96 -3.57 -5.21 -20.06
CA ILE A 96 -2.45 -6.01 -20.57
C ILE A 96 -2.04 -5.46 -21.93
N ILE A 97 -0.73 -5.29 -22.13
CA ILE A 97 -0.15 -5.00 -23.45
C ILE A 97 0.63 -6.22 -23.90
N GLU A 98 0.25 -6.76 -25.05
CA GLU A 98 0.98 -7.80 -25.76
C GLU A 98 1.81 -7.17 -26.89
N PHE A 99 3.10 -7.50 -26.96
CA PHE A 99 4.00 -7.03 -28.01
C PHE A 99 4.22 -8.11 -29.07
N GLY A 100 4.40 -7.69 -30.33
CA GLY A 100 4.54 -8.60 -31.47
C GLY A 100 5.82 -9.44 -31.46
N ASP A 101 6.87 -8.97 -30.79
CA ASP A 101 8.18 -9.62 -30.69
C ASP A 101 8.92 -9.25 -29.39
N ASP A 102 10.09 -9.88 -29.18
CA ASP A 102 10.89 -9.74 -27.94
C ASP A 102 11.65 -8.40 -27.81
N TYR A 103 11.67 -7.58 -28.86
CA TYR A 103 12.39 -6.30 -28.89
C TYR A 103 11.46 -5.10 -28.74
N ALA A 104 10.20 -5.24 -29.15
CA ALA A 104 9.20 -4.19 -29.13
C ALA A 104 8.99 -3.55 -27.75
N LEU A 105 9.05 -4.31 -26.64
CA LEU A 105 8.95 -3.72 -25.30
C LEU A 105 10.11 -2.74 -25.00
N ALA A 106 11.34 -3.14 -25.30
CA ALA A 106 12.52 -2.30 -25.06
C ALA A 106 12.50 -1.05 -25.93
N GLU A 107 12.08 -1.18 -27.19
CA GLU A 107 11.90 -0.07 -28.11
C GLU A 107 10.84 0.92 -27.59
N MET A 108 9.65 0.41 -27.21
CA MET A 108 8.56 1.25 -26.72
C MET A 108 8.89 1.95 -25.41
N LYS A 109 9.63 1.32 -24.50
CA LYS A 109 10.15 1.99 -23.29
C LYS A 109 11.06 3.17 -23.62
N ALA A 110 11.86 3.07 -24.69
CA ALA A 110 12.80 4.11 -25.07
C ALA A 110 12.13 5.32 -25.75
N VAL A 111 10.98 5.13 -26.42
CA VAL A 111 10.35 6.17 -27.25
C VAL A 111 8.99 6.66 -26.73
N THR A 112 8.47 6.06 -25.66
CA THR A 112 7.16 6.38 -25.07
C THR A 112 7.26 6.46 -23.54
N PRO A 113 6.25 7.02 -22.83
CA PRO A 113 6.23 7.02 -21.37
C PRO A 113 5.94 5.65 -20.74
N LEU A 114 5.92 4.56 -21.53
CA LEU A 114 5.56 3.21 -21.07
C LEU A 114 6.31 2.78 -19.80
N GLU A 115 7.62 3.03 -19.71
CA GLU A 115 8.42 2.62 -18.55
C GLU A 115 7.89 3.20 -17.23
N GLY A 116 7.40 4.44 -17.25
CA GLY A 116 6.87 5.12 -16.07
C GLY A 116 5.49 4.63 -15.62
N VAL A 117 4.83 3.79 -16.41
CA VAL A 117 3.46 3.32 -16.14
C VAL A 117 3.35 1.79 -16.04
N ILE A 118 4.45 1.03 -16.15
CA ILE A 118 4.42 -0.42 -15.97
C ILE A 118 4.20 -0.76 -14.49
N ILE A 119 3.16 -1.56 -14.22
CA ILE A 119 2.94 -2.20 -12.91
C ILE A 119 3.81 -3.44 -12.79
N ALA A 120 3.84 -4.27 -13.84
CA ALA A 120 4.60 -5.51 -13.86
C ALA A 120 5.00 -5.93 -15.28
N GLU A 121 6.21 -6.46 -15.41
CA GLU A 121 6.68 -7.13 -16.63
C GLU A 121 6.56 -8.63 -16.44
N ILE A 122 5.60 -9.25 -17.16
CA ILE A 122 5.35 -10.68 -17.08
C ILE A 122 6.34 -11.44 -17.97
N SER A 123 6.66 -10.86 -19.12
CA SER A 123 7.66 -11.37 -20.06
C SER A 123 8.15 -10.25 -20.98
N PRO A 124 9.16 -10.48 -21.83
CA PRO A 124 9.55 -9.52 -22.88
C PRO A 124 8.42 -9.09 -23.83
N ARG A 125 7.34 -9.90 -23.92
CA ARG A 125 6.18 -9.64 -24.79
C ARG A 125 4.88 -9.32 -24.06
N LEU A 126 4.90 -9.21 -22.73
CA LEU A 126 3.67 -9.02 -21.96
C LEU A 126 3.91 -8.18 -20.73
N VAL A 127 3.21 -7.05 -20.64
CA VAL A 127 3.25 -6.16 -19.47
C VAL A 127 1.86 -5.78 -19.00
N ILE A 128 1.78 -5.37 -17.74
CA ILE A 128 0.57 -4.88 -17.09
C ILE A 128 0.74 -3.38 -16.80
N ILE A 129 -0.25 -2.57 -17.17
CA ILE A 129 -0.32 -1.13 -16.89
C ILE A 129 -1.65 -0.75 -16.21
N PRO A 130 -1.76 0.42 -15.56
CA PRO A 130 -3.04 0.94 -15.09
C PRO A 130 -3.98 1.24 -16.26
N GLN A 131 -5.29 1.02 -16.09
CA GLN A 131 -6.28 1.31 -17.14
C GLN A 131 -6.30 2.80 -17.54
N GLU A 132 -6.07 3.70 -16.60
CA GLU A 132 -6.00 5.15 -16.83
C GLU A 132 -4.82 5.56 -17.72
N ALA A 133 -3.78 4.73 -17.82
CA ALA A 133 -2.62 4.99 -18.66
C ALA A 133 -2.85 4.64 -20.14
N VAL A 134 -3.92 3.91 -20.48
CA VAL A 134 -4.18 3.41 -21.84
C VAL A 134 -4.31 4.55 -22.86
N ALA A 135 -5.16 5.55 -22.58
CA ALA A 135 -5.40 6.65 -23.49
C ALA A 135 -4.14 7.51 -23.76
N PRO A 136 -3.43 8.02 -22.74
CA PRO A 136 -2.21 8.80 -22.98
C PRO A 136 -1.11 7.96 -23.64
N LEU A 137 -0.98 6.67 -23.28
CA LEU A 137 0.02 5.79 -23.89
C LEU A 137 -0.31 5.50 -25.37
N THR A 138 -1.58 5.29 -25.71
CA THR A 138 -2.02 5.09 -27.10
C THR A 138 -1.64 6.30 -27.95
N ALA A 139 -1.92 7.51 -27.48
CA ALA A 139 -1.55 8.73 -28.19
C ALA A 139 -0.02 8.86 -28.37
N ALA A 140 0.77 8.49 -27.35
CA ALA A 140 2.23 8.49 -27.45
C ALA A 140 2.75 7.44 -28.46
N LEU A 141 2.14 6.24 -28.50
CA LEU A 141 2.46 5.19 -29.46
C LEU A 141 2.14 5.64 -30.89
N GLU A 142 0.99 6.26 -31.12
CA GLU A 142 0.62 6.82 -32.43
C GLU A 142 1.58 7.93 -32.89
N GLN A 143 1.97 8.82 -31.97
CA GLN A 143 2.98 9.86 -32.25
C GLN A 143 4.36 9.27 -32.59
N ALA A 144 4.71 8.13 -32.00
CA ALA A 144 5.93 7.38 -32.31
C ALA A 144 5.81 6.53 -33.59
N GLY A 145 4.66 6.54 -34.27
CA GLY A 145 4.45 5.85 -35.55
C GLY A 145 3.90 4.42 -35.45
N TYR A 146 3.51 3.97 -34.26
CA TYR A 146 2.85 2.67 -34.08
C TYR A 146 1.33 2.78 -34.27
N THR A 147 0.68 1.65 -34.52
CA THR A 147 -0.79 1.57 -34.62
C THR A 147 -1.29 0.48 -33.66
N PRO A 148 -1.40 0.78 -32.35
CA PRO A 148 -1.81 -0.19 -31.35
C PRO A 148 -3.26 -0.64 -31.59
N LYS A 149 -3.49 -1.95 -31.53
CA LYS A 149 -4.83 -2.52 -31.60
C LYS A 149 -5.39 -2.67 -30.19
N GLN A 150 -6.50 -2.00 -29.89
CA GLN A 150 -7.23 -2.16 -28.63
C GLN A 150 -8.34 -3.20 -28.77
N THR A 151 -8.51 -4.06 -27.76
CA THR A 151 -9.57 -5.06 -27.70
C THR A 151 -10.05 -5.22 -26.26
N ASP A 152 -11.37 -5.19 -26.08
CA ASP A 152 -12.00 -5.52 -24.79
C ASP A 152 -12.25 -7.03 -24.64
N LYS A 153 -11.89 -7.81 -25.68
CA LYS A 153 -12.03 -9.26 -25.72
C LYS A 153 -10.65 -9.89 -25.61
N VAL A 154 -10.46 -10.68 -24.56
CA VAL A 154 -9.35 -11.64 -24.39
C VAL A 154 -9.74 -12.95 -25.06
#